data_AF-A0A8H8S112-F1
#
_entry.id   AF-A0A8H8S112-F1
#
_cell.length_a   1.000
_cell.length_b   1.000
_cell.length_c   1.000
_cell.angle_alpha   90.00
_cell.angle_beta   90.00
_cell.angle_gamma   90.00
#
_symmetry.space_group_name_H-M   'P 1'
#
loop_
_entity.id
_entity.type
_entity.pdbx_description
1 polymer ?
#
loop_
_entity_poly.entity_id
_entity_poly.type
_entity_poly.pdbx_seq_one_letter_code
_entity_poly.pdbx_strand_id
1 'polypeptide(L)'
;MVSGNLYSQQGRDVRASWQRIYFNCAEQFMMYCKAGRFHDSETQNLVLATRDPKEQKRLARLTKGFQSAGWDEIKSNVVVAGNMAKFGQNKELKDLLLGTGNRLLAEAASLDRVWGIGFTAKEAEAMANRERWGENRLGMALVEVRKRLREETC
;
A
#
# COMPACT_ATOMS: atom_id res chain seq x y z
N MET A 1 4.13 -9.95 5.12
CA MET A 1 5.03 -9.02 5.84
C MET A 1 5.60 -8.06 4.81
N VAL A 2 5.73 -6.78 5.17
CA VAL A 2 6.40 -5.76 4.34
C VAL A 2 7.56 -5.24 5.19
N SER A 3 8.76 -5.10 4.66
CA SER A 3 9.86 -4.46 5.42
C SER A 3 10.58 -3.42 4.58
N GLY A 4 11.00 -2.33 5.22
CA GLY A 4 11.80 -1.27 4.61
C GLY A 4 12.93 -0.84 5.54
N ASN A 5 14.04 -0.40 4.96
CA ASN A 5 15.07 0.32 5.71
C ASN A 5 14.59 1.77 5.82
N LEU A 6 14.39 2.28 7.04
CA LEU A 6 13.93 3.64 7.26
C LEU A 6 14.88 4.36 8.21
N TYR A 7 15.08 5.65 7.95
CA TYR A 7 15.91 6.51 8.79
C TYR A 7 15.10 6.93 10.01
N SER A 8 15.58 6.59 11.22
CA SER A 8 14.95 7.02 12.48
C SER A 8 15.91 7.98 13.19
N GLN A 9 15.52 9.26 13.32
CA GLN A 9 16.17 10.19 14.24
C GLN A 9 15.52 10.06 15.62
N GLN A 10 15.85 9.02 16.37
CA GLN A 10 15.56 9.00 17.81
C GLN A 10 16.81 9.32 18.61
N GLY A 11 16.83 10.50 19.22
CA GLY A 11 17.78 10.87 20.27
C GLY A 11 18.99 11.69 19.81
N ARG A 12 19.57 12.43 20.77
CA ARG A 12 20.73 13.33 20.67
C ARG A 12 22.07 12.60 20.39
N ASP A 13 22.04 11.50 19.64
CA ASP A 13 23.23 10.74 19.26
C ASP A 13 23.46 10.88 17.75
N VAL A 14 24.59 11.47 17.39
CA VAL A 14 24.99 11.87 16.02
C VAL A 14 25.41 10.68 15.13
N ARG A 15 25.13 9.44 15.54
CA ARG A 15 25.34 8.25 14.72
C ARG A 15 24.05 7.84 14.03
N ALA A 16 23.87 8.39 12.83
CA ALA A 16 22.92 7.93 11.82
C ALA A 16 22.95 6.39 11.72
N SER A 17 21.99 5.70 12.34
CA SER A 17 21.85 4.25 12.23
C SER A 17 20.60 3.93 11.42
N TRP A 18 20.78 3.18 10.34
CA TRP A 18 19.66 2.68 9.55
C TRP A 18 18.96 1.58 10.35
N GLN A 19 17.70 1.81 10.73
CA GLN A 19 16.88 0.79 11.36
C GLN A 19 15.94 0.15 10.34
N ARG A 20 15.85 -1.18 10.38
CA ARG A 20 14.87 -1.90 9.59
C ARG A 20 13.54 -1.91 10.34
N ILE A 21 12.49 -1.46 9.68
CA ILE A 21 11.12 -1.51 10.20
C ILE A 21 10.38 -2.63 9.50
N TYR A 22 9.69 -3.44 10.31
CA TYR A 22 8.85 -4.54 9.84
C TYR A 22 7.39 -4.17 10.01
N PHE A 23 6.62 -4.42 8.96
CA PHE A 23 5.18 -4.22 8.93
C PHE A 23 4.49 -5.57 8.78
N ASN A 24 3.49 -5.82 9.62
CA ASN A 24 2.77 -7.08 9.61
C ASN A 24 1.96 -7.25 8.32
N CYS A 25 1.45 -6.16 7.75
CA CYS A 25 0.69 -6.15 6.50
C CYS A 25 0.93 -4.85 5.69
N ALA A 26 0.40 -4.81 4.47
CA ALA A 26 0.49 -3.63 3.60
C ALA A 26 -0.30 -2.43 4.15
N GLU A 27 -1.39 -2.66 4.89
CA GLU A 27 -2.16 -1.59 5.54
C GLU A 27 -1.30 -0.86 6.58
N GLN A 28 -0.59 -1.58 7.46
CA GLN A 28 0.29 -0.97 8.46
C GLN A 28 1.35 -0.09 7.81
N PHE A 29 1.97 -0.57 6.73
CA PHE A 29 2.95 0.20 5.95
C PHE A 29 2.34 1.48 5.39
N MET A 30 1.19 1.38 4.72
CA MET A 30 0.52 2.53 4.13
C MET A 30 0.12 3.57 5.19
N MET A 31 -0.41 3.11 6.32
CA MET A 31 -0.82 3.96 7.43
C MET A 31 0.37 4.65 8.12
N TYR A 32 1.49 3.94 8.27
CA TYR A 32 2.75 4.51 8.75
C TYR A 32 3.29 5.59 7.80
N CYS A 33 3.30 5.34 6.50
CA CYS A 33 3.73 6.33 5.50
C CYS A 33 2.79 7.55 5.47
N LYS A 34 1.48 7.33 5.61
CA LYS A 34 0.50 8.41 5.68
C LYS A 34 0.78 9.35 6.85
N ALA A 35 0.99 8.82 8.06
CA ALA A 35 1.36 9.63 9.21
C ALA A 35 2.72 10.34 9.02
N GLY A 36 3.70 9.64 8.45
CA GLY A 36 5.02 10.21 8.15
C GLY A 36 4.98 11.38 7.15
N ARG A 37 4.08 11.36 6.16
CA ARG A 37 3.91 12.46 5.18
C ARG A 37 3.55 13.80 5.84
N PHE A 38 2.92 13.76 7.01
CA PHE A 38 2.51 14.92 7.79
C PHE A 38 3.33 15.07 9.09
N HIS A 39 4.49 14.42 9.15
CA HIS A 39 5.42 14.48 10.28
C HIS A 39 4.82 14.05 11.63
N ASP A 40 3.78 13.22 11.61
CA ASP A 40 3.10 12.73 12.80
C ASP A 40 3.74 11.43 13.32
N SER A 41 4.88 11.58 13.98
CA SER A 41 5.63 10.45 14.56
C SER A 41 4.86 9.71 15.65
N GLU A 42 3.93 10.39 16.34
CA GLU A 42 3.11 9.77 17.38
C GLU A 42 2.14 8.76 16.75
N THR A 43 1.41 9.15 15.71
CA THR A 43 0.54 8.21 14.99
C THR A 43 1.35 7.09 14.32
N GLN A 44 2.54 7.36 13.80
CA GLN A 44 3.43 6.31 13.29
C GLN A 44 3.74 5.24 14.35
N ASN A 45 4.09 5.66 15.56
CA ASN A 45 4.39 4.74 16.67
C ASN A 45 3.15 3.94 17.08
N LEU A 46 1.97 4.57 17.16
CA LEU A 46 0.72 3.89 17.49
C LEU A 46 0.35 2.85 16.42
N VAL A 47 0.49 3.19 15.13
CA VAL A 47 0.25 2.27 14.01
C VAL A 47 1.19 1.06 14.07
N LEU A 48 2.46 1.27 14.41
CA LEU A 48 3.44 0.19 14.57
C LEU A 48 3.14 -0.72 15.78
N ALA A 49 2.56 -0.17 16.85
CA ALA A 49 2.24 -0.91 18.07
C ALA A 49 1.08 -1.91 17.91
N THR A 50 0.20 -1.74 16.91
CA THR A 50 -0.94 -2.63 16.68
C THR A 50 -0.73 -3.57 15.47
N ARG A 51 -1.21 -4.80 15.61
CA ARG A 51 -1.25 -5.79 14.52
C ARG A 51 -2.61 -5.89 13.83
N ASP A 52 -3.63 -5.16 14.31
CA ASP A 52 -4.97 -5.17 13.72
C ASP A 52 -5.08 -4.13 12.60
N PRO A 53 -5.30 -4.53 11.32
CA PRO A 53 -5.47 -3.61 10.21
C PRO A 53 -6.61 -2.60 10.40
N LYS A 54 -7.69 -2.98 11.08
CA LYS A 54 -8.81 -2.05 11.35
C LYS A 54 -8.37 -0.93 12.27
N GLU A 55 -7.61 -1.26 13.31
CA GLU A 55 -7.07 -0.29 14.25
C GLU A 55 -5.99 0.59 13.61
N GLN A 56 -5.09 0.00 12.81
CA GLN A 56 -4.10 0.76 12.02
C GLN A 56 -4.77 1.85 11.18
N LYS A 57 -5.85 1.47 10.47
CA LYS A 57 -6.62 2.39 9.63
C LYS A 57 -7.37 3.44 10.47
N ARG A 58 -7.90 3.06 11.64
CA ARG A 58 -8.55 4.00 12.57
C ARG A 58 -7.56 5.05 13.07
N LEU A 59 -6.38 4.64 13.53
CA LEU A 59 -5.34 5.53 14.02
C LEU A 59 -4.86 6.50 12.94
N ALA A 60 -4.63 6.01 11.72
CA ALA A 60 -4.21 6.87 10.61
C ALA A 60 -5.29 7.82 10.07
N ARG A 61 -6.55 7.70 10.52
CA ARG A 61 -7.56 8.76 10.29
C ARG A 61 -7.35 9.95 11.23
N LEU A 62 -6.68 9.74 12.36
CA LEU A 62 -6.38 10.75 13.39
C LEU A 62 -5.02 11.43 13.17
N THR A 63 -4.38 11.21 12.01
CA THR A 63 -3.09 11.81 11.67
C THR A 63 -3.16 13.34 11.78
N LYS A 64 -2.29 13.88 12.63
CA LYS A 64 -2.15 15.32 12.86
C LYS A 64 -1.66 16.00 11.57
N GLY A 65 -2.26 17.14 11.24
CA GLY A 65 -1.91 17.91 10.04
C GLY A 65 -2.29 17.24 8.71
N PHE A 66 -3.14 16.20 8.73
CA PHE A 66 -3.58 15.53 7.52
C PHE A 66 -4.25 16.48 6.53
N GLN A 67 -3.76 16.48 5.29
CA GLN A 67 -4.36 17.19 4.16
C GLN A 67 -4.56 16.21 3.01
N SER A 68 -5.78 16.13 2.46
CA SER A 68 -6.09 15.18 1.39
C SER A 68 -5.18 15.36 0.18
N ALA A 69 -4.99 16.61 -0.28
CA ALA A 69 -4.15 16.92 -1.43
C ALA A 69 -2.71 16.39 -1.27
N GLY A 70 -2.06 16.68 -0.14
CA GLY A 70 -0.69 16.23 0.13
C GLY A 70 -0.56 14.70 0.25
N TRP A 71 -1.64 14.01 0.61
CA TRP A 71 -1.68 12.54 0.58
C TRP A 71 -1.97 12.00 -0.82
N ASP A 72 -2.87 12.63 -1.56
CA ASP A 72 -3.26 12.25 -2.92
C ASP A 72 -2.08 12.29 -3.89
N GLU A 73 -1.15 13.22 -3.69
CA GLU A 73 0.14 13.32 -4.41
C GLU A 73 0.98 12.04 -4.33
N ILE A 74 0.98 11.34 -3.18
CA ILE A 74 1.94 10.27 -2.91
C ILE A 74 1.32 8.89 -2.66
N LYS A 75 0.02 8.81 -2.35
CA LYS A 75 -0.63 7.58 -1.87
C LYS A 75 -0.48 6.42 -2.85
N SER A 76 -0.56 6.67 -4.15
CA SER A 76 -0.40 5.65 -5.18
C SER A 76 1.04 5.10 -5.18
N ASN A 77 2.04 5.97 -5.06
CA ASN A 77 3.45 5.57 -5.00
C ASN A 77 3.75 4.77 -3.73
N VAL A 78 3.16 5.15 -2.59
CA VAL A 78 3.25 4.36 -1.34
C VAL A 78 2.66 2.98 -1.55
N VAL A 79 1.46 2.85 -2.13
CA VAL A 79 0.85 1.53 -2.37
C VAL A 79 1.69 0.68 -3.34
N VAL A 80 2.28 1.28 -4.38
CA VAL A 80 3.24 0.58 -5.25
C VAL A 80 4.45 0.10 -4.45
N ALA A 81 5.09 0.96 -3.64
CA ALA A 81 6.25 0.58 -2.84
C ALA A 81 5.95 -0.55 -1.84
N GLY A 82 4.79 -0.48 -1.17
CA GLY A 82 4.36 -1.52 -0.23
C GLY A 82 4.10 -2.86 -0.92
N ASN A 83 3.50 -2.84 -2.12
CA ASN A 83 3.31 -4.05 -2.92
C ASN A 83 4.63 -4.55 -3.51
N MET A 84 5.52 -3.69 -3.99
CA MET A 84 6.87 -4.09 -4.43
C MET A 84 7.60 -4.86 -3.32
N ALA A 85 7.60 -4.34 -2.09
CA ALA A 85 8.21 -5.04 -0.96
C ALA A 85 7.48 -6.36 -0.64
N LYS A 86 6.13 -6.38 -0.61
CA LYS A 86 5.35 -7.59 -0.35
C LYS A 86 5.63 -8.71 -1.36
N PHE A 87 5.58 -8.40 -2.65
CA PHE A 87 5.74 -9.36 -3.72
C PHE A 87 7.21 -9.68 -3.98
N GLY A 88 8.12 -8.72 -3.84
CA GLY A 88 9.55 -8.95 -3.99
C GLY A 88 10.15 -9.83 -2.90
N GLN A 89 9.62 -9.78 -1.67
CA GLN A 89 10.12 -10.57 -0.54
C GLN A 89 9.56 -11.99 -0.46
N ASN A 90 8.43 -12.28 -1.11
CA ASN A 90 7.77 -13.57 -1.04
C ASN A 90 7.66 -14.18 -2.44
N LYS A 91 8.44 -15.24 -2.68
CA LYS A 91 8.52 -15.91 -3.98
C LYS A 91 7.17 -16.44 -4.46
N GLU A 92 6.38 -17.08 -3.59
CA GLU A 92 5.08 -17.64 -3.95
C GLU A 92 4.11 -16.53 -4.39
N LEU A 93 4.07 -15.42 -3.66
CA LEU A 93 3.26 -14.26 -4.04
C LEU A 93 3.77 -13.63 -5.35
N LYS A 94 5.10 -13.51 -5.53
CA LYS A 94 5.71 -13.03 -6.78
C LYS A 94 5.23 -13.88 -7.96
N ASP A 95 5.33 -15.19 -7.86
CA ASP A 95 4.97 -16.13 -8.91
C ASP A 95 3.47 -16.05 -9.22
N LEU A 96 2.61 -15.92 -8.19
CA LEU A 96 1.17 -15.70 -8.37
C LEU A 96 0.89 -14.41 -9.15
N LEU A 97 1.55 -13.30 -8.80
CA LEU A 97 1.37 -12.02 -9.51
C LEU A 97 1.89 -12.09 -10.95
N LEU A 98 3.05 -12.70 -11.19
CA LEU A 98 3.59 -12.87 -12.54
C LEU A 98 2.71 -13.80 -13.40
N GLY A 99 2.15 -14.85 -12.80
CA GLY A 99 1.22 -15.80 -13.43
C GLY A 99 -0.10 -15.19 -13.91
N THR A 100 -0.42 -13.96 -13.49
CA THR A 100 -1.55 -13.20 -14.06
C THR A 100 -1.30 -12.77 -15.51
N GLY A 101 -0.08 -12.94 -16.04
CA GLY A 101 0.24 -12.68 -17.44
C GLY A 101 0.04 -11.21 -17.79
N ASN A 102 -0.70 -10.94 -18.86
CA ASN A 102 -1.02 -9.57 -19.28
C ASN A 102 -2.46 -9.16 -18.94
N ARG A 103 -3.14 -9.94 -18.08
CA ARG A 103 -4.51 -9.62 -17.64
C ARG A 103 -4.53 -8.31 -16.86
N LEU A 104 -5.62 -7.57 -17.01
CA LEU A 104 -5.98 -6.48 -16.10
C LEU A 104 -6.29 -7.07 -14.73
N LEU A 105 -5.86 -6.39 -13.67
CA LEU A 105 -6.22 -6.72 -12.30
C LEU A 105 -7.25 -5.72 -11.79
N ALA A 106 -8.32 -6.22 -11.19
CA ALA A 106 -9.45 -5.43 -10.74
C ALA A 106 -9.73 -5.73 -9.26
N GLU A 107 -9.64 -4.71 -8.42
CA GLU A 107 -9.99 -4.84 -7.00
C GLU A 107 -11.50 -4.73 -6.84
N ALA A 108 -12.15 -5.86 -6.57
CA ALA A 108 -13.60 -6.02 -6.48
C ALA A 108 -14.19 -5.53 -5.15
N ALA A 109 -13.92 -4.27 -4.80
CA ALA A 109 -14.44 -3.60 -3.62
C ALA A 109 -15.68 -2.77 -3.97
N SER A 110 -16.87 -3.25 -3.61
CA SER A 110 -18.15 -2.60 -3.94
C SER A 110 -18.33 -1.20 -3.31
N LEU A 111 -17.71 -0.97 -2.15
CA LEU A 111 -17.81 0.28 -1.40
C LEU A 111 -16.63 1.24 -1.63
N ASP A 112 -15.63 0.84 -2.43
CA ASP A 112 -14.43 1.65 -2.68
C ASP A 112 -14.27 1.88 -4.19
N ARG A 113 -14.59 3.11 -4.63
CA ARG A 113 -14.45 3.55 -6.02
C ARG A 113 -13.12 4.21 -6.33
N VAL A 114 -12.22 4.36 -5.35
CA VAL A 114 -10.89 4.95 -5.57
C VAL A 114 -9.86 3.85 -5.70
N TRP A 115 -9.80 2.93 -4.75
CA TRP A 115 -8.88 1.81 -4.81
C TRP A 115 -9.45 0.61 -5.57
N GLY A 116 -10.76 0.44 -5.56
CA GLY A 116 -11.48 -0.62 -6.25
C GLY A 116 -12.31 -0.16 -7.44
N ILE A 117 -12.97 -1.14 -8.06
CA ILE A 117 -13.86 -0.93 -9.20
C ILE A 117 -15.27 -0.49 -8.78
N GLY A 118 -15.61 -0.47 -7.49
CA GLY A 118 -16.94 -0.08 -7.02
C GLY A 118 -18.04 -1.11 -7.28
N PHE A 119 -17.65 -2.37 -7.51
CA PHE A 119 -18.53 -3.52 -7.73
C PHE A 119 -17.94 -4.77 -7.09
N THR A 120 -18.78 -5.73 -6.72
CA THR A 120 -18.36 -7.09 -6.38
C THR A 120 -17.87 -7.81 -7.64
N ALA A 121 -17.13 -8.91 -7.47
CA ALA A 121 -16.62 -9.70 -8.61
C ALA A 121 -17.78 -10.22 -9.49
N LYS A 122 -18.85 -10.72 -8.85
CA LYS A 122 -20.05 -11.21 -9.54
C LYS A 122 -20.74 -10.12 -10.36
N GLU A 123 -20.89 -8.91 -9.81
CA GLU A 123 -21.46 -7.76 -10.52
C GLU A 123 -20.60 -7.35 -11.72
N ALA A 124 -19.28 -7.28 -11.52
CA ALA A 124 -18.35 -6.89 -12.58
C ALA A 124 -18.33 -7.90 -13.75
N GLU A 125 -18.41 -9.20 -13.45
CA GLU A 125 -18.52 -10.26 -14.45
C GLU A 125 -19.86 -10.22 -15.19
N ALA A 126 -20.97 -10.01 -14.47
CA ALA A 126 -22.31 -10.03 -15.05
C ALA A 126 -22.61 -8.80 -15.94
N MET A 127 -22.11 -7.62 -15.56
CA MET A 127 -22.46 -6.38 -16.25
C MET A 127 -21.51 -6.00 -17.39
N ALA A 128 -20.29 -6.54 -17.40
CA ALA A 128 -19.22 -6.21 -18.37
C ALA A 128 -19.01 -4.69 -18.62
N ASN A 129 -19.39 -3.83 -17.68
CA ASN A 129 -19.54 -2.38 -17.85
C ASN A 129 -18.34 -1.61 -17.26
N ARG A 130 -17.16 -1.83 -17.85
CA ARG A 130 -15.90 -1.24 -17.39
C ARG A 130 -15.93 0.28 -17.31
N GLU A 131 -16.74 0.94 -18.14
CA GLU A 131 -16.96 2.38 -18.14
C GLU A 131 -17.57 2.91 -16.84
N ARG A 132 -18.21 2.06 -16.03
CA ARG A 132 -18.79 2.43 -14.73
C ARG A 132 -17.88 2.14 -13.56
N TRP A 133 -16.71 1.55 -13.80
CA TRP A 133 -15.77 1.20 -12.73
C TRP A 133 -15.26 2.44 -12.03
N GLY A 134 -14.97 2.28 -10.74
CA GLY A 134 -14.11 3.21 -10.02
C GLY A 134 -12.69 3.25 -10.59
N GLU A 135 -11.84 4.04 -9.97
CA GLU A 135 -10.48 4.29 -10.44
C GLU A 135 -9.57 3.06 -10.38
N ASN A 136 -9.92 2.02 -9.61
CA ASN A 136 -9.17 0.76 -9.54
C ASN A 136 -7.66 0.95 -9.28
N ARG A 137 -7.29 1.94 -8.46
CA ARG A 137 -5.87 2.29 -8.22
C ARG A 137 -5.04 1.13 -7.70
N LEU A 138 -5.63 0.21 -6.91
CA LEU A 138 -4.91 -0.96 -6.42
C LEU A 138 -4.57 -1.93 -7.56
N GLY A 139 -5.54 -2.19 -8.46
CA GLY A 139 -5.30 -3.00 -9.65
C GLY A 139 -4.19 -2.42 -10.53
N MET A 140 -4.19 -1.10 -10.75
CA MET A 140 -3.13 -0.39 -11.48
C MET A 140 -1.77 -0.52 -10.78
N ALA A 141 -1.73 -0.36 -9.45
CA ALA A 141 -0.50 -0.51 -8.68
C ALA A 141 0.08 -1.93 -8.78
N LEU A 142 -0.76 -2.96 -8.76
CA LEU A 142 -0.32 -4.35 -8.94
C LEU A 142 0.21 -4.63 -10.36
N VAL A 143 -0.39 -4.03 -11.38
CA VAL A 143 0.12 -4.13 -12.76
C VAL A 143 1.49 -3.47 -12.90
N GLU A 144 1.71 -2.31 -12.27
CA GLU A 144 3.00 -1.63 -12.23
C GLU A 144 4.06 -2.45 -11.48
N VAL A 145 3.71 -3.00 -10.32
CA VAL A 145 4.59 -3.91 -9.54
C VAL A 145 4.97 -5.13 -10.37
N ARG A 146 4.00 -5.74 -11.07
CA ARG A 146 4.23 -6.88 -11.96
C ARG A 146 5.23 -6.53 -13.07
N LYS A 147 5.12 -5.33 -13.65
CA LYS A 147 6.05 -4.86 -14.70
C LYS A 147 7.48 -4.77 -14.17
N ARG A 148 7.68 -4.07 -13.03
CA ARG A 148 9.01 -3.90 -12.42
C ARG A 148 9.65 -5.23 -12.03
N LEU A 149 8.88 -6.14 -11.45
CA LEU A 149 9.37 -7.47 -11.05
C LEU A 149 9.81 -8.34 -12.25
N ARG A 150 9.26 -8.12 -13.45
CA ARG A 150 9.72 -8.79 -14.68
C ARG A 150 11.07 -8.25 -15.13
N GLU A 151 11.25 -6.94 -15.05
CA GLU A 151 12.51 -6.26 -15.43
C GLU A 151 13.67 -6.69 -14.52
N GLU A 152 13.42 -6.94 -13.23
CA GLU A 152 14.44 -7.47 -12.29
C GLU A 152 14.84 -8.94 -12.54
N THR A 153 14.04 -9.69 -13.32
CA THR A 153 14.26 -11.12 -13.56
C THR A 153 14.86 -11.38 -14.96
N CYS A 154 15.07 -10.33 -15.76
CA CYS A 154 15.83 -10.37 -17.02
C CYS A 154 17.30 -10.06 -16.76
#